data_AF-A0A9E0KP81-F1
#
_entry.id   AF-A0A9E0KP81-F1
#
_cell.length_a   1.000
_cell.length_b   1.000
_cell.length_c   1.000
_cell.angle_alpha   90.00
_cell.angle_beta   90.00
_cell.angle_gamma   90.00
#
_symmetry.space_group_name_H-M   'P 1'
#
loop_
_entity.id
_entity.type
_entity.pdbx_description
1 polymer ?
#
loop_
_entity_poly.entity_id
_entity_poly.type
_entity_poly.pdbx_seq_one_letter_code
_entity_poly.pdbx_strand_id
1 'polypeptide(L)'
;MSISALLFALFAAVCLASLCIGVVAIPAKDLLAAVAGALGVSPSSPSEEQIILLNVRLPRILFAGIVGASLSSGGVVFQALLRNPLADPYVLGLSGGSALGAIIGIVLGAGAFCL
;
A
#
# COMPACT_ATOMS: atom_id res chain seq x y z
N MET A 1 25.00 1.49 -7.30
CA MET A 1 24.52 1.54 -5.90
C MET A 1 23.80 2.85 -5.58
N SER A 2 24.27 4.01 -6.02
CA SER A 2 23.65 5.31 -5.71
C SER A 2 22.20 5.49 -6.17
N ILE A 3 21.82 4.97 -7.36
CA ILE A 3 20.45 5.11 -7.88
C ILE A 3 19.43 4.30 -7.06
N SER A 4 19.78 3.08 -6.66
CA SER A 4 18.91 2.24 -5.82
C SER A 4 18.69 2.89 -4.45
N ALA A 5 19.77 3.41 -3.83
CA ALA A 5 19.67 4.14 -2.57
C ALA A 5 18.80 5.41 -2.71
N LEU A 6 18.94 6.15 -3.81
CA LEU A 6 18.12 7.33 -4.11
C LEU A 6 16.63 6.96 -4.22
N LEU A 7 16.29 5.91 -4.97
CA LEU A 7 14.91 5.47 -5.14
C LEU A 7 14.29 4.97 -3.83
N PHE A 8 15.08 4.29 -2.98
CA PHE A 8 14.62 3.87 -1.67
C PHE A 8 14.38 5.06 -0.73
N ALA A 9 15.28 6.04 -0.75
CA ALA A 9 15.10 7.30 0.00
C ALA A 9 13.87 8.07 -0.48
N LEU A 10 13.64 8.14 -1.79
CA LEU A 10 12.45 8.75 -2.37
C LEU A 10 11.17 8.02 -1.94
N PHE A 11 11.17 6.68 -1.97
CA PHE A 11 10.05 5.88 -1.50
C PHE A 11 9.74 6.15 -0.02
N ALA A 12 10.77 6.18 0.84
CA ALA A 12 10.60 6.52 2.25
C ALA A 12 10.02 7.93 2.44
N ALA A 13 10.51 8.92 1.68
CA ALA A 13 9.99 10.30 1.72
C ALA A 13 8.52 10.39 1.31
N VAL A 14 8.11 9.65 0.26
CA VAL A 14 6.71 9.60 -0.19
C VAL A 14 5.82 8.92 0.85
N CYS A 15 6.29 7.84 1.49
CA CYS A 15 5.57 7.22 2.60
C CYS A 15 5.33 8.21 3.75
N LEU A 16 6.35 8.96 4.17
CA LEU A 16 6.23 9.99 5.20
C LEU A 16 5.26 11.11 4.78
N ALA A 17 5.36 11.59 3.54
CA ALA A 17 4.43 12.58 3.00
C ALA A 17 2.98 12.06 2.99
N SER A 18 2.78 10.79 2.62
CA SER A 18 1.46 10.15 2.60
C SER A 18 0.86 9.95 4.00
N LEU A 19 1.67 9.88 5.07
CA LEU A 19 1.16 9.90 6.45
C LEU A 19 0.58 11.29 6.80
N CYS A 20 1.26 12.35 6.35
CA CYS A 20 0.89 13.73 6.63
C CYS A 20 -0.32 14.20 5.79
N ILE A 21 -0.45 13.72 4.56
CA ILE A 21 -1.51 14.12 3.64
C ILE A 21 -2.76 13.26 3.89
N GLY A 22 -3.86 13.88 4.30
CA GLY A 22 -5.15 13.20 4.39
C GLY A 22 -6.29 14.18 4.67
N VAL A 23 -7.52 13.67 4.64
CA VAL A 23 -8.75 14.47 4.81
C VAL A 23 -8.79 15.20 6.16
N VAL A 24 -8.17 14.61 7.18
CA VAL A 24 -7.98 15.22 8.51
C VAL A 24 -6.53 15.67 8.65
N ALA A 25 -6.31 16.95 8.94
CA ALA A 25 -4.98 17.47 9.22
C ALA A 25 -4.54 17.02 10.62
N ILE A 26 -3.63 16.05 10.69
CA ILE A 26 -3.11 15.52 11.95
C ILE A 26 -1.78 16.24 12.24
N PRO A 27 -1.63 16.93 13.38
CA PRO A 27 -0.40 17.62 13.71
C PRO A 27 0.73 16.62 13.99
N ALA A 28 1.97 16.99 13.68
CA ALA A 28 3.14 16.09 13.75
C ALA A 28 3.38 15.46 15.14
N LYS A 29 2.93 16.13 16.20
CA LYS A 29 2.97 15.63 17.58
C LYS A 29 2.14 14.36 17.79
N ASP A 30 0.97 14.27 17.15
CA ASP A 30 0.03 13.16 17.30
C ASP A 30 0.44 11.98 16.43
N LEU A 31 1.15 12.25 15.32
CA LEU A 31 1.91 11.27 14.55
C LEU A 31 2.99 10.57 15.38
N LEU A 32 3.81 11.36 16.08
CA LEU A 32 4.89 10.81 16.91
C LEU A 32 4.33 10.03 18.11
N ALA A 33 3.25 10.54 18.72
CA ALA A 33 2.53 9.86 19.79
C ALA A 33 1.86 8.56 19.32
N ALA A 34 1.28 8.52 18.12
CA ALA A 34 0.71 7.31 17.53
C ALA A 34 1.76 6.21 17.33
N VAL A 35 2.94 6.58 16.82
CA VAL A 35 4.05 5.65 16.60
C VAL A 35 4.65 5.19 17.94
N ALA A 36 4.81 6.10 18.91
CA ALA A 36 5.28 5.75 20.25
C ALA A 36 4.29 4.86 21.01
N GLY A 37 2.99 5.09 20.85
CA GLY A 37 1.91 4.25 21.39
C GLY A 37 1.90 2.86 20.74
N ALA A 38 2.06 2.78 19.41
CA ALA A 38 2.17 1.51 18.70
C ALA A 38 3.41 0.69 19.08
N LEU A 39 4.51 1.36 19.49
CA LEU A 39 5.72 0.73 20.01
C LEU A 39 5.66 0.42 21.52
N GLY A 40 4.55 0.72 22.19
CA GLY A 40 4.34 0.42 23.62
C GLY A 40 5.08 1.34 24.59
N VAL A 41 5.59 2.49 24.13
CA VAL A 41 6.44 3.41 24.91
C VAL A 41 5.63 4.44 25.71
N SER A 42 4.32 4.60 25.44
CA SER A 42 3.43 5.46 26.23
C SER A 42 2.00 4.92 26.29
N PRO A 43 1.42 4.76 27.49
CA PRO A 43 0.01 4.49 27.69
C PRO A 43 -0.76 5.81 27.68
N SER A 44 -0.91 6.43 26.51
CA SER A 44 -1.90 7.50 26.32
C SER A 44 -3.11 6.91 25.62
N SER A 45 -4.31 7.25 26.09
CA SER A 45 -5.57 6.85 25.44
C SER A 45 -5.53 7.31 23.98
N PRO A 46 -5.75 6.41 23.00
CA PRO A 46 -5.61 6.77 21.60
C PRO A 46 -6.69 7.78 21.21
N SER A 47 -6.29 8.93 20.66
CA SER A 47 -7.24 9.87 20.07
C SER A 47 -7.84 9.29 18.78
N GLU A 48 -9.02 9.75 18.37
CA GLU A 48 -9.67 9.30 17.13
C GLU A 48 -8.74 9.45 15.91
N GLU A 49 -7.92 10.50 15.91
CA GLU A 49 -6.89 10.76 14.89
C GLU A 49 -5.83 9.64 14.83
N GLN A 50 -5.40 9.11 15.98
CA GLN A 50 -4.44 8.01 16.04
C GLN A 50 -5.04 6.71 15.51
N ILE A 51 -6.32 6.46 15.80
CA ILE A 51 -7.04 5.29 15.29
C ILE A 51 -7.11 5.34 13.76
N ILE A 52 -7.48 6.50 13.18
CA ILE A 52 -7.52 6.70 11.72
C ILE A 52 -6.13 6.51 11.10
N LEU A 53 -5.08 7.01 11.76
CA LEU A 53 -3.71 6.87 11.28
C LEU A 53 -3.29 5.39 11.23
N LEU A 54 -3.49 4.64 12.32
CA LEU A 54 -3.05 3.26 12.44
C LEU A 54 -3.93 2.26 11.69
N ASN A 55 -5.26 2.42 11.70
CA ASN A 55 -6.19 1.45 11.11
C ASN A 55 -6.57 1.75 9.66
N VAL A 56 -6.34 2.97 9.16
CA VAL A 56 -6.74 3.36 7.79
C VAL A 56 -5.55 3.79 6.96
N ARG A 57 -4.77 4.78 7.42
CA ARG A 57 -3.67 5.35 6.60
C ARG A 57 -2.50 4.38 6.47
N LEU A 58 -2.02 3.85 7.59
CA LEU A 58 -0.88 2.94 7.61
C LEU A 58 -1.12 1.68 6.74
N PRO A 59 -2.23 0.93 6.88
CA PRO A 59 -2.47 -0.23 6.04
C PRO A 59 -2.59 0.15 4.56
N ARG A 60 -3.23 1.28 4.22
CA ARG A 60 -3.32 1.74 2.83
C ARG A 60 -1.96 2.01 2.20
N ILE A 61 -1.03 2.61 2.94
CA ILE A 61 0.32 2.92 2.45
C ILE A 61 1.13 1.63 2.26
N LEU A 62 1.01 0.69 3.19
CA LEU A 62 1.64 -0.62 3.07
C LEU A 62 1.10 -1.38 1.86
N PHE A 63 -0.21 -1.43 1.67
CA PHE A 63 -0.82 -2.06 0.50
C PHE A 63 -0.38 -1.39 -0.81
N ALA A 64 -0.31 -0.05 -0.86
CA ALA A 64 0.18 0.65 -2.04
C ALA A 64 1.62 0.26 -2.40
N GLY A 65 2.50 0.15 -1.40
CA GLY A 65 3.88 -0.32 -1.58
C GLY A 65 3.96 -1.77 -2.09
N ILE A 66 3.20 -2.67 -1.48
CA ILE A 66 3.14 -4.08 -1.87
C ILE A 66 2.63 -4.21 -3.31
N VAL A 67 1.51 -3.57 -3.63
CA VAL A 67 0.91 -3.61 -4.99
C VAL A 67 1.88 -3.05 -6.03
N GLY A 68 2.53 -1.92 -5.75
CA GLY A 68 3.54 -1.34 -6.64
C GLY A 68 4.73 -2.28 -6.88
N ALA A 69 5.24 -2.94 -5.84
CA ALA A 69 6.32 -3.92 -5.94
C ALA A 69 5.89 -5.17 -6.75
N SER A 70 4.67 -5.66 -6.54
CA SER A 70 4.11 -6.79 -7.29
C SER A 70 3.92 -6.46 -8.77
N LEU A 71 3.39 -5.27 -9.10
CA LEU A 71 3.20 -4.83 -10.48
C LEU A 71 4.55 -4.64 -11.20
N SER A 72 5.53 -4.02 -10.53
CA SER A 72 6.87 -3.81 -11.09
C SER A 72 7.60 -5.13 -11.37
N SER A 73 7.57 -6.06 -10.41
CA SER A 73 8.20 -7.38 -10.58
C SER A 73 7.53 -8.20 -11.68
N GLY A 74 6.19 -8.22 -11.73
CA GLY A 74 5.45 -8.82 -12.83
C GLY A 74 5.81 -8.22 -14.19
N GLY A 75 5.87 -6.89 -14.29
CA GLY A 75 6.24 -6.18 -15.52
C GLY A 75 7.63 -6.56 -16.03
N VAL A 76 8.65 -6.57 -15.16
CA VAL A 76 10.01 -6.98 -15.52
C VAL A 76 10.07 -8.43 -15.99
N VAL A 77 9.36 -9.34 -15.31
CA VAL A 77 9.30 -10.76 -15.72
C VAL A 77 8.67 -10.90 -17.11
N PHE A 78 7.57 -10.19 -17.38
CA PHE A 78 6.92 -10.24 -18.70
C PHE A 78 7.78 -9.63 -19.81
N GLN A 79 8.40 -8.48 -19.56
CA GLN A 79 9.32 -7.86 -20.51
C GLN A 79 10.51 -8.78 -20.82
N ALA A 80 11.03 -9.50 -19.83
CA ALA A 80 12.12 -10.46 -20.01
C ALA A 80 11.70 -11.72 -20.79
N LEU A 81 10.53 -12.30 -20.47
CA LEU A 81 10.00 -13.49 -21.15
C LEU A 81 9.70 -13.22 -22.63
N LEU A 82 9.06 -12.09 -22.91
CA LEU A 82 8.68 -11.69 -24.27
C LEU A 82 9.83 -11.00 -25.03
N ARG A 83 10.94 -10.69 -24.33
CA ARG A 83 12.08 -9.91 -24.84
C ARG A 83 11.63 -8.62 -25.54
N ASN A 84 10.56 -8.03 -25.02
CA ASN A 84 9.94 -6.84 -25.57
C ASN A 84 9.73 -5.82 -24.44
N PRO A 85 10.48 -4.70 -24.42
CA PRO A 85 10.37 -3.69 -23.36
C PRO A 85 9.02 -2.95 -23.38
N LEU A 86 8.22 -3.09 -24.44
CA LEU A 86 6.86 -2.56 -24.55
C LEU A 86 5.79 -3.56 -24.12
N ALA A 87 6.16 -4.79 -23.74
CA ALA A 87 5.20 -5.78 -23.30
C ALA A 87 4.64 -5.43 -21.91
N ASP A 88 3.33 -5.51 -21.81
CA ASP A 88 2.58 -5.20 -20.59
C ASP A 88 1.76 -6.44 -20.13
N PRO A 89 1.77 -6.78 -18.83
CA PRO A 89 1.09 -7.95 -18.29
C PRO A 89 -0.43 -7.99 -18.54
N TYR A 90 -1.08 -6.86 -18.82
CA TYR A 90 -2.52 -6.82 -19.06
C TYR A 90 -2.91 -7.51 -20.38
N VAL A 91 -1.99 -7.61 -21.35
CA VAL A 91 -2.26 -8.16 -22.70
C VAL A 91 -2.58 -9.66 -22.67
N LEU A 92 -2.13 -10.40 -21.66
CA LEU A 92 -2.30 -11.86 -21.56
C LEU A 92 -3.60 -12.29 -20.83
N GLY A 93 -4.50 -11.34 -20.56
CA GLY A 93 -5.80 -11.64 -19.94
C GLY A 93 -5.77 -11.85 -18.43
N LEU A 94 -4.62 -11.62 -17.77
CA LEU A 94 -4.48 -11.74 -16.30
C LEU A 94 -5.43 -10.80 -15.54
N SER A 95 -5.60 -9.57 -16.03
CA SER A 95 -6.54 -8.61 -15.44
C SER A 95 -8.00 -9.03 -15.63
N GLY A 96 -8.35 -9.56 -16.81
CA GLY A 96 -9.69 -10.09 -17.08
C GLY A 96 -10.04 -11.28 -16.19
N GLY A 97 -9.09 -12.22 -16.01
CA GLY A 97 -9.25 -13.36 -15.11
C GLY A 97 -9.39 -12.95 -13.64
N SER A 98 -8.58 -11.97 -13.19
CA SER A 98 -8.69 -11.37 -11.85
C SER A 98 -10.06 -10.72 -11.62
N ALA A 99 -10.55 -9.94 -12.59
CA ALA A 99 -11.86 -9.30 -12.52
C ALA A 99 -12.99 -10.32 -12.44
N LEU A 100 -12.96 -11.38 -13.27
CA LEU A 100 -13.93 -12.47 -13.21
C LEU A 100 -13.91 -13.17 -11.85
N GLY A 101 -12.72 -13.50 -11.34
CA GLY A 101 -12.55 -14.12 -10.03
C GLY A 101 -13.08 -13.24 -8.88
N ALA A 102 -12.82 -11.93 -8.93
CA ALA A 102 -13.34 -10.97 -7.97
C ALA A 102 -14.89 -10.92 -8.01
N ILE A 103 -15.49 -10.89 -9.21
CA ILE A 103 -16.95 -10.91 -9.37
C ILE A 103 -17.55 -12.21 -8.80
N ILE A 104 -16.95 -13.37 -9.13
CA ILE A 104 -17.39 -14.66 -8.58
C ILE A 104 -17.32 -14.65 -7.06
N GLY A 105 -16.22 -14.16 -6.47
CA GLY A 105 -16.07 -14.04 -5.02
C GLY A 105 -17.14 -13.15 -4.38
N ILE A 106 -17.44 -12.00 -5.00
CA ILE A 106 -18.50 -11.09 -4.54
C ILE A 106 -19.88 -11.79 -4.59
N VAL A 107 -20.21 -12.45 -5.70
CA VAL A 107 -21.49 -13.15 -5.90
C VAL A 107 -21.65 -14.31 -4.91
N LEU A 108 -20.58 -15.03 -4.60
CA LEU A 108 -20.57 -16.11 -3.60
C LEU A 108 -20.54 -15.61 -2.15
N GLY A 109 -20.49 -14.29 -1.93
CA GLY A 109 -20.52 -13.71 -0.59
C GLY A 109 -19.19 -13.74 0.15
N ALA A 110 -18.04 -13.84 -0.54
CA ALA A 110 -16.73 -13.83 0.10
C ALA A 110 -16.47 -12.55 0.93
N GLY A 111 -17.08 -11.42 0.54
CA GLY A 111 -17.04 -10.17 1.31
C GLY A 111 -17.87 -10.18 2.60
N ALA A 112 -18.84 -11.10 2.72
CA ALA A 112 -19.66 -11.27 3.92
C ALA A 112 -18.97 -12.14 4.99
N PHE A 113 -17.90 -12.87 4.64
CA PHE A 113 -17.15 -13.71 5.60
C PHE A 113 -16.29 -12.89 6.58
N CYS A 114 -16.17 -11.58 6.38
CA CYS A 114 -15.31 -10.69 7.16
C CYS A 114 -16.07 -9.53 7.85
N LEU A 115 -17.41 -9.55 7.87
CA LEU A 115 -18.29 -8.68 8.67
C LEU A 115 -19.02 -9.53 9.71
#